data_AF-A0A6J6NR67-F1
#
_entry.id   AF-A0A6J6NR67-F1
#
_cell.length_a   1.000
_cell.length_b   1.000
_cell.length_c   1.000
_cell.angle_alpha   90.00
_cell.angle_beta   90.00
_cell.angle_gamma   90.00
#
_symmetry.space_group_name_H-M   'P 1'
#
loop_
_entity.id
_entity.type
_entity.pdbx_description
1 polymer ?
#
loop_
_entity_poly.entity_id
_entity_poly.type
_entity_poly.pdbx_seq_one_letter_code
_entity_poly.pdbx_strand_id
1 'polypeptide(L)'
;MNLPSDALVSNNALFVADTSFHRILVWNSVTSALAGGLPDAYLGAASSTDTRPTHSATEVRMPASLWVANGYLWVGERKFGHRVVRFALTP
;
A
#
# COMPACT_ATOMS: atom_id res chain seq x y z
N MET A 1 -10.40 3.76 -2.71
CA MET A 1 -10.12 3.00 -1.48
C MET A 1 -11.36 2.22 -1.07
N ASN A 2 -11.19 1.05 -0.44
CA ASN A 2 -12.24 0.14 -0.01
C ASN A 2 -11.76 -0.62 1.23
N LEU A 3 -12.46 -0.39 2.36
CA LEU A 3 -12.11 -0.87 3.70
C LEU A 3 -10.62 -0.66 4.06
N PRO A 4 -10.11 0.58 4.01
CA PRO A 4 -8.74 0.84 4.42
C PRO A 4 -8.56 0.49 5.90
N SER A 5 -7.43 -0.13 6.25
CA SER A 5 -7.18 -0.62 7.61
C SER A 5 -6.02 0.06 8.32
N ASP A 6 -5.10 0.66 7.56
CA ASP A 6 -3.95 1.38 8.11
C ASP A 6 -3.46 2.45 7.13
N ALA A 7 -2.83 3.49 7.68
CA ALA A 7 -2.21 4.56 6.93
C ALA A 7 -1.01 5.12 7.71
N LEU A 8 0.07 5.46 7.01
CA LEU A 8 1.22 6.14 7.61
C LEU A 8 1.78 7.20 6.68
N VAL A 9 2.50 8.15 7.27
CA VAL A 9 3.27 9.15 6.54
C VAL A 9 4.76 8.91 6.75
N SER A 10 5.53 9.01 5.67
CA SER A 10 7.00 8.98 5.71
C SER A 10 7.56 9.90 4.63
N ASN A 11 8.48 10.79 4.99
CA ASN A 11 9.12 11.74 4.05
C ASN A 11 8.12 12.50 3.16
N ASN A 12 7.03 13.02 3.74
CA ASN A 12 5.92 13.70 3.05
C ASN A 12 5.09 12.83 2.08
N ALA A 13 5.40 11.53 1.97
CA ALA A 13 4.55 10.59 1.25
C ALA A 13 3.52 9.95 2.20
N LEU A 14 2.29 9.75 1.72
CA LEU A 14 1.20 9.05 2.39
C LEU A 14 1.05 7.65 1.78
N PHE A 15 1.04 6.63 2.64
CA PHE A 15 0.79 5.24 2.27
C PHE A 15 -0.50 4.79 2.94
N VAL A 16 -1.40 4.16 2.19
CA VAL A 16 -2.68 3.66 2.71
C VAL A 16 -2.89 2.22 2.29
N ALA A 17 -3.17 1.34 3.24
CA ALA A 17 -3.52 -0.05 2.97
C ALA A 17 -4.97 -0.12 2.48
N ASP A 18 -5.16 -0.28 1.16
CA ASP A 18 -6.47 -0.38 0.49
C ASP A 18 -6.95 -1.85 0.51
N THR A 19 -7.32 -2.31 1.71
CA THR A 19 -7.35 -3.73 2.08
C THR A 19 -8.26 -4.59 1.21
N SER A 20 -9.50 -4.17 0.95
CA SER A 20 -10.43 -4.97 0.11
C SER A 20 -10.09 -4.93 -1.37
N PHE A 21 -9.24 -4.00 -1.79
CA PHE A 21 -8.70 -3.94 -3.14
C PHE A 21 -7.27 -4.47 -3.23
N HIS A 22 -6.78 -5.14 -2.18
CA HIS A 22 -5.55 -5.93 -2.22
C HIS A 22 -4.33 -5.13 -2.70
N ARG A 23 -4.22 -3.87 -2.29
CA ARG A 23 -3.16 -2.96 -2.75
C ARG A 23 -2.81 -1.91 -1.71
N ILE A 24 -1.70 -1.21 -1.93
CA ILE A 24 -1.30 -0.03 -1.15
C ILE A 24 -1.37 1.18 -2.08
N LEU A 25 -2.05 2.22 -1.64
CA LEU A 25 -2.11 3.51 -2.35
C LEU A 25 -0.96 4.39 -1.85
N VAL A 26 -0.30 5.06 -2.77
CA VAL A 26 0.82 5.95 -2.48
C VAL A 26 0.53 7.32 -3.03
N TRP A 27 0.65 8.34 -2.19
CA TRP A 27 0.79 9.73 -2.61
C TRP A 27 2.17 10.21 -2.21
N ASN A 28 2.90 10.82 -3.14
CA ASN A 28 4.22 11.39 -2.88
C ASN A 28 4.15 12.73 -2.11
N SER A 29 2.95 13.25 -1.89
CA SER A 29 2.68 14.47 -1.13
C SER A 29 1.41 14.31 -0.29
N VAL A 30 1.54 14.52 1.02
CA VAL A 30 0.37 14.59 1.91
C VAL A 30 -0.57 15.72 1.48
N THR A 31 -0.02 16.86 1.03
CA THR A 31 -0.82 17.98 0.56
C THR A 31 -1.66 17.62 -0.67
N SER A 32 -1.10 16.88 -1.64
CA SER A 32 -1.88 16.46 -2.82
C SER A 32 -2.98 15.47 -2.44
N ALA A 33 -2.71 14.56 -1.50
CA ALA A 33 -3.71 13.65 -0.97
C ALA A 33 -4.87 14.39 -0.28
N LEU A 34 -4.56 15.36 0.58
CA LEU A 34 -5.55 16.17 1.30
C LEU A 34 -6.37 17.07 0.37
N ALA A 35 -5.81 17.46 -0.78
CA ALA A 35 -6.51 18.20 -1.82
C ALA A 35 -7.44 17.32 -2.68
N GLY A 36 -7.55 16.02 -2.38
CA GLY A 36 -8.38 15.07 -3.14
C GLY A 36 -7.71 14.55 -4.42
N GLY A 37 -6.39 14.70 -4.55
CA GLY A 37 -5.62 14.14 -5.66
C GLY A 37 -5.69 12.60 -5.69
N LEU A 38 -5.56 12.03 -6.89
CA LEU A 38 -5.44 10.58 -7.04
C LEU A 38 -4.08 10.08 -6.51
N PRO A 39 -3.97 8.81 -6.09
CA PRO A 39 -2.69 8.20 -5.75
C PRO A 39 -1.71 8.27 -6.94
N ASP A 40 -0.47 8.62 -6.65
CA ASP A 40 0.63 8.65 -7.62
C ASP A 40 1.11 7.24 -7.98
N ALA A 41 0.97 6.27 -7.08
CA ALA A 41 1.33 4.88 -7.32
C ALA A 41 0.45 3.88 -6.54
N TYR A 42 0.48 2.65 -7.03
CA TYR A 42 -0.24 1.50 -6.46
C TYR A 42 0.77 0.37 -6.29
N LEU A 43 1.05 -0.02 -5.04
CA LEU A 43 1.96 -1.12 -4.74
C LEU A 43 1.16 -2.40 -4.45
N GLY A 44 1.76 -3.55 -4.77
CA GLY A 44 1.12 -4.83 -4.49
C GLY A 44 0.00 -5.22 -5.46
N ALA A 45 -0.08 -4.57 -6.62
CA ALA A 45 -1.07 -4.83 -7.67
C ALA A 45 -0.42 -4.75 -9.06
N ALA A 46 -0.97 -5.46 -10.05
CA ALA A 46 -0.44 -5.47 -11.41
C ALA A 46 -0.71 -4.17 -12.19
N SER A 47 -1.72 -3.39 -11.78
CA SER A 47 -2.06 -2.09 -12.37
C SER A 47 -2.83 -1.23 -11.38
N SER A 48 -3.08 0.04 -11.73
CA SER A 48 -3.90 0.96 -10.92
C SER A 48 -5.38 0.58 -10.82
N THR A 49 -5.85 -0.32 -11.69
CA THR A 49 -7.24 -0.80 -11.71
C THR A 49 -7.38 -2.24 -11.22
N ASP A 50 -6.28 -2.95 -11.00
CA ASP A 50 -6.34 -4.28 -10.41
C ASP A 50 -6.74 -4.18 -8.93
N THR A 51 -7.76 -4.96 -8.58
CA THR A 51 -8.36 -5.02 -7.24
C THR A 51 -8.51 -6.47 -6.77
N ARG A 52 -7.95 -7.43 -7.53
CA ARG A 52 -8.15 -8.86 -7.28
C ARG A 52 -7.24 -9.35 -6.16
N PRO A 53 -7.68 -10.33 -5.37
CA PRO A 53 -6.83 -11.03 -4.41
C PRO A 53 -5.85 -11.98 -5.12
N THR A 54 -4.62 -11.55 -5.37
CA THR A 54 -3.59 -12.39 -5.99
C THR A 54 -2.51 -12.81 -4.99
N HIS A 55 -1.69 -13.77 -5.38
CA HIS A 55 -0.53 -14.25 -4.64
C HIS A 55 0.63 -14.42 -5.61
N SER A 56 1.45 -13.39 -5.72
CA SER A 56 2.72 -13.47 -6.43
C SER A 56 3.81 -12.79 -5.60
N ALA A 57 5.02 -12.75 -6.15
CA ALA A 57 6.15 -12.07 -5.52
C ALA A 57 5.94 -10.54 -5.44
N THR A 58 5.10 -9.98 -6.29
CA THR A 58 4.89 -8.52 -6.42
C THR A 58 3.50 -8.06 -6.01
N GLU A 59 2.61 -9.00 -5.65
CA GLU A 59 1.22 -8.70 -5.31
C GLU A 59 0.92 -9.04 -3.86
N VAL A 60 -0.02 -8.28 -3.27
CA VAL A 60 -0.42 -8.42 -1.88
C VAL A 60 -1.86 -8.88 -1.73
N ARG A 61 -2.20 -9.43 -0.56
CA ARG A 61 -3.53 -9.88 -0.23
C ARG A 61 -3.97 -9.35 1.12
N MET A 62 -5.02 -8.52 1.11
CA MET A 62 -5.57 -7.90 2.32
C MET A 62 -4.48 -7.24 3.18
N PRO A 63 -3.74 -6.26 2.62
CA PRO A 63 -2.76 -5.51 3.40
C PRO A 63 -3.46 -4.83 4.58
N ALA A 64 -2.88 -4.95 5.77
CA ALA A 64 -3.54 -4.61 7.03
C ALA A 64 -2.73 -3.75 7.98
N SER A 65 -1.41 -3.88 7.95
CA SER A 65 -0.50 -3.11 8.79
C SER A 65 0.64 -2.60 7.95
N LEU A 66 0.97 -1.33 8.11
CA LEU A 66 2.05 -0.66 7.42
C LEU A 66 3.12 -0.23 8.42
N TRP A 67 4.39 -0.37 8.06
CA TRP A 67 5.49 0.14 8.86
C TRP A 67 6.65 0.57 7.96
N VAL A 68 7.29 1.70 8.26
CA VAL A 68 8.47 2.14 7.51
C VAL A 68 9.71 1.99 8.37
N ALA A 69 10.68 1.21 7.87
CA ALA A 69 11.97 1.04 8.51
C ALA A 69 13.04 0.60 7.51
N ASN A 70 14.26 1.10 7.70
CA ASN A 70 15.46 0.70 6.95
C ASN A 70 15.30 0.84 5.42
N GLY A 71 14.64 1.92 4.96
CA GLY A 71 14.40 2.17 3.53
C GLY A 71 13.29 1.31 2.90
N TYR A 72 12.54 0.56 3.70
CA TYR A 72 11.43 -0.26 3.23
C TYR A 72 10.09 0.13 3.85
N LEU A 73 9.04 0.03 3.05
CA LEU A 73 7.66 -0.12 3.52
C LEU A 73 7.39 -1.60 3.76
N TRP A 74 7.25 -1.98 5.01
CA TRP A 74 6.81 -3.30 5.45
C TRP A 74 5.29 -3.34 5.47
N VAL A 75 4.73 -4.44 4.97
CA VAL A 75 3.29 -4.65 4.86
C VAL A 75 2.95 -6.01 5.45
N GLY A 76 2.15 -6.00 6.51
CA GLY A 76 1.55 -7.21 7.07
C GLY A 76 0.22 -7.49 6.37
N GLU A 77 0.11 -8.69 5.80
CA GLU A 77 -1.14 -9.17 5.24
C GLU A 77 -2.00 -9.84 6.30
N ARG A 78 -3.33 -9.63 6.26
CA ARG A 78 -4.27 -10.30 7.18
C ARG A 78 -5.14 -11.35 6.49
N LYS A 79 -5.79 -12.17 7.33
CA LYS A 79 -6.82 -13.18 6.99
C LYS A 79 -6.40 -14.24 5.97
N PHE A 80 -6.19 -13.86 4.71
CA PHE A 80 -5.89 -14.75 3.61
C PHE A 80 -4.49 -14.56 3.02
N GLY A 81 -3.76 -13.49 3.40
CA GLY A 81 -2.41 -13.25 2.89
C GLY A 81 -1.31 -13.98 3.67
N HIS A 82 -1.38 -14.02 5.00
CA HIS A 82 -0.44 -14.73 5.90
C HIS A 82 1.05 -14.38 5.73
N ARG A 83 1.42 -13.32 4.99
CA ARG A 83 2.81 -12.89 4.80
C ARG A 83 3.06 -11.52 5.41
N VAL A 84 4.32 -11.28 5.71
CA VAL A 84 4.88 -9.93 5.80
C VAL A 84 5.73 -9.73 4.54
N VAL A 85 5.41 -8.72 3.74
CA VAL A 85 6.16 -8.35 2.54
C VAL A 85 6.78 -6.97 2.71
N ARG A 86 7.66 -6.56 1.79
CA ARG A 86 8.26 -5.23 1.81
C ARG A 86 8.43 -4.64 0.41
N PHE A 87 8.34 -3.31 0.33
CA PHE A 87 8.62 -2.52 -0.87
C PHE A 87 9.73 -1.52 -0.57
N ALA A 88 10.69 -1.34 -1.49
CA ALA A 88 11.74 -0.34 -1.33
C ALA A 88 11.16 1.08 -1.53
N LEU A 89 11.60 2.04 -0.71
CA LEU A 89 11.09 3.43 -0.72
C LEU A 89 12.00 4.44 -1.42
N THR A 90 13.16 4.01 -1.90
CA THR A 90 14.13 4.73 -2.75
C THR A 90 15.13 3.67 -3.28
N PRO A 91 15.80 3.92 -4.42
CA PRO A 91 16.17 2.91 -5.43
C PRO A 91 16.59 1.53 -4.92
#